data_AF-T2KGM8-F1
#
_entry.id   AF-T2KGM8-F1
#
_cell.length_a   1.000
_cell.length_b   1.000
_cell.length_c   1.000
_cell.angle_alpha   90.00
_cell.angle_beta   90.00
_cell.angle_gamma   90.00
#
_symmetry.space_group_name_H-M   'P 1'
#
loop_
_entity.id
_entity.type
_entity.pdbx_description
1 polymer ?
#
loop_
_entity_poly.entity_id
_entity_poly.type
_entity_poly.pdbx_seq_one_letter_code
_entity_poly.pdbx_strand_id
1 'polypeptide(L)' 'VDIDWEFPGACGLSCDTSAPAAYKNLMAALRSSFGSDLVTSAITADGLPGGKQDKADYGGAAASVDWFLPMTYDFYGAW' A
#
# COMPACT_ATOMS: atom_id res chain seq x y z
N VAL A 1 10.02 7.52 -7.06
CA VAL A 1 9.87 7.24 -5.61
C VAL A 1 9.17 5.91 -5.45
N ASP A 2 9.57 5.14 -4.44
CA ASP A 2 8.85 3.95 -4.02
C ASP A 2 8.33 4.18 -2.60
N ILE A 3 7.06 3.83 -2.34
CA ILE A 3 6.46 3.95 -1.01
C ILE A 3 6.25 2.56 -0.43
N ASP A 4 6.85 2.36 0.74
CA ASP A 4 6.79 1.11 1.48
C ASP A 4 6.12 1.35 2.84
N TRP A 5 4.80 1.56 2.81
CA TRP A 5 4.00 1.78 4.01
C TRP A 5 3.47 0.44 4.52
N GLU A 6 3.98 0.00 5.66
CA GLU A 6 3.58 -1.24 6.34
C GLU A 6 2.81 -0.98 7.65
N PHE A 7 1.47 -0.91 7.67
CA PHE A 7 0.55 -1.07 6.55
C PHE A 7 -0.62 -0.06 6.67
N PRO A 8 -1.14 0.50 5.56
CA PRO A 8 -2.24 1.45 5.62
C PRO A 8 -3.52 0.79 6.17
N GLY A 9 -4.10 1.39 7.20
CA GLY A 9 -5.31 0.90 7.87
C GLY A 9 -5.14 -0.42 8.61
N ALA A 10 -3.90 -0.87 8.84
CA ALA A 10 -3.60 -2.17 9.45
C ALA A 10 -2.35 -2.12 10.35
N CYS A 11 -2.04 -3.24 11.00
CA CYS A 11 -0.85 -3.36 11.85
C CYS A 11 0.33 -3.98 11.08
N GLY A 12 1.48 -3.31 11.16
CA GLY A 12 2.82 -3.85 10.93
C GLY A 12 3.53 -3.98 12.28
N LEU A 13 4.69 -3.33 12.43
CA LEU A 13 5.33 -3.15 13.75
C LEU A 13 4.45 -2.32 14.71
N SER A 14 3.76 -1.32 14.18
CA SER A 14 2.74 -0.53 14.86
C SER A 14 1.43 -0.57 14.08
N CYS A 15 0.32 -0.27 14.76
CA CYS A 15 -0.99 -0.17 14.12
C CYS A 15 -1.25 1.23 13.59
N ASP A 16 -1.63 1.30 12.31
CA ASP A 16 -2.20 2.49 11.70
C ASP A 16 -3.74 2.44 11.74
N THR A 17 -4.36 3.60 11.93
CA THR A 17 -5.83 3.76 11.95
C THR A 17 -6.30 4.78 10.92
N SER A 18 -5.48 5.04 9.90
CA SER A 18 -5.86 5.95 8.82
C SER A 18 -7.06 5.38 8.06
N ALA A 19 -7.96 6.25 7.59
CA ALA A 19 -9.12 5.82 6.81
C ALA A 19 -8.68 5.11 5.52
N PRO A 20 -9.49 4.19 4.95
CA PRO A 20 -9.10 3.41 3.77
C PRO A 20 -8.65 4.25 2.55
N ALA A 21 -9.19 5.47 2.42
CA ALA A 21 -8.83 6.40 1.35
C ALA A 21 -7.45 7.07 1.53
N ALA A 22 -6.83 7.00 2.72
CA ALA A 22 -5.57 7.68 3.01
C ALA A 22 -4.44 7.25 2.07
N TYR A 23 -4.32 5.95 1.82
CA TYR A 23 -3.33 5.41 0.90
C TYR A 23 -3.50 5.94 -0.52
N LYS A 24 -4.72 5.89 -1.06
CA LYS A 24 -5.06 6.47 -2.38
C LYS A 24 -4.70 7.96 -2.45
N ASN A 25 -5.06 8.72 -1.42
CA ASN A 25 -4.80 10.16 -1.39
C ASN A 25 -3.30 10.46 -1.40
N LEU A 26 -2.50 9.70 -0.64
CA LEU A 26 -1.04 9.80 -0.66
C LEU A 26 -0.49 9.50 -2.06
N MET A 27 -0.89 8.37 -2.67
CA MET A 27 -0.41 8.01 -4.01
C MET A 27 -0.80 9.06 -5.06
N ALA A 28 -2.02 9.59 -5.00
CA ALA A 28 -2.46 10.65 -5.91
C ALA A 28 -1.65 11.95 -5.74
N ALA A 29 -1.34 12.34 -4.49
CA ALA A 29 -0.50 13.50 -4.21
C ALA A 29 0.93 13.32 -4.73
N LEU A 30 1.49 12.11 -4.59
CA LEU A 30 2.80 11.78 -5.14
C LEU A 30 2.79 11.79 -6.66
N ARG A 31 1.79 11.19 -7.32
CA ARG A 31 1.65 11.27 -8.78
C ARG A 31 1.58 12.72 -9.27
N SER A 32 0.82 13.58 -8.58
CA SER A 32 0.75 15.01 -8.91
C SER A 32 2.09 15.72 -8.76
N SER A 33 2.95 15.27 -7.84
CA SER A 33 4.23 15.91 -7.52
C SER A 33 5.38 15.41 -8.41
N PHE A 34 5.39 14.12 -8.72
CA PHE A 34 6.43 13.45 -9.51
C PHE A 34 6.13 13.43 -11.01
N GLY A 35 4.88 13.70 -11.42
CA GLY A 35 4.53 13.83 -12.83
C GLY A 35 4.80 12.55 -13.62
N SER A 36 5.75 12.62 -14.56
CA SER A 36 6.18 11.50 -15.41
C SER A 36 7.24 10.60 -14.78
N ASP A 37 7.82 10.99 -13.64
CA ASP A 37 8.79 10.14 -12.95
C ASP A 37 8.10 8.93 -12.33
N LEU A 38 8.87 7.88 -12.10
CA LEU A 38 8.35 6.63 -11.53
C LEU A 38 7.81 6.84 -10.11
N VAL A 39 6.62 6.34 -9.86
CA VAL A 39 5.95 6.24 -8.56
C VAL A 39 5.51 4.78 -8.38
N THR A 40 6.14 4.06 -7.48
CA THR A 40 5.81 2.66 -7.19
C THR A 40 5.44 2.51 -5.72
N SER A 41 4.87 1.36 -5.36
CA SER A 41 4.66 1.04 -3.96
C SER A 41 4.75 -0.47 -3.72
N ALA A 42 5.52 -0.84 -2.70
CA ALA A 42 5.46 -2.16 -2.10
C ALA A 42 4.18 -2.30 -1.27
N ILE A 43 3.46 -3.40 -1.48
CA ILE A 43 2.15 -3.63 -0.86
C ILE A 43 2.08 -5.00 -0.20
N THR A 44 1.21 -5.13 0.79
CA THR A 44 0.93 -6.42 1.44
C THR A 44 0.43 -7.49 0.46
N ALA A 45 0.82 -8.74 0.70
CA ALA A 45 0.27 -9.91 0.00
C ALA A 45 -0.87 -10.61 0.78
N ASP A 46 -1.37 -10.02 1.87
CA ASP A 46 -2.50 -10.56 2.62
C ASP A 46 -3.85 -10.26 1.93
N GLY A 47 -4.25 -11.20 1.07
CA GLY A 47 -5.52 -11.19 0.34
C GLY A 47 -6.63 -12.05 0.97
N LEU A 48 -6.53 -12.40 2.26
CA LEU A 48 -7.62 -13.09 2.95
C LEU A 48 -8.82 -12.14 3.14
N PRO A 49 -10.07 -12.65 3.23
CA PRO A 49 -11.23 -11.82 3.54
C PRO A 49 -11.03 -11.03 4.84
N GLY A 50 -11.12 -9.70 4.76
CA GLY A 50 -10.87 -8.80 5.88
C GLY A 50 -9.39 -8.59 6.22
N GLY A 51 -8.48 -9.11 5.41
CA GLY A 51 -7.02 -8.97 5.52
C GLY A 51 -6.52 -7.58 5.16
N LYS A 52 -5.20 -7.39 5.15
CA LYS A 52 -4.56 -6.07 4.96
C LYS A 52 -4.87 -5.44 3.60
N GLN A 53 -5.07 -6.23 2.53
CA GLN A 53 -5.50 -5.68 1.24
C GLN A 53 -6.89 -5.02 1.30
N ASP A 54 -7.78 -5.51 2.16
CA ASP A 54 -9.14 -4.95 2.32
C ASP A 54 -9.17 -3.67 3.18
N LYS A 55 -8.06 -3.29 3.83
CA LYS A 55 -8.01 -2.14 4.74
C LYS A 55 -7.71 -0.81 4.07
N ALA A 56 -7.24 -0.82 2.83
CA ALA A 56 -6.91 0.39 2.08
C ALA A 56 -7.38 0.30 0.62
N ASP A 57 -7.64 1.45 0.00
CA ASP A 57 -8.11 1.54 -1.38
C ASP A 57 -6.95 1.39 -2.40
N TYR A 58 -6.36 0.19 -2.48
CA TYR A 58 -5.31 -0.12 -3.47
C TYR A 58 -5.83 -0.03 -4.90
N GLY A 59 -7.09 -0.42 -5.15
CA GLY A 59 -7.73 -0.32 -6.46
C GLY A 59 -7.85 1.13 -6.93
N GLY A 60 -8.28 2.04 -6.05
CA GLY A 60 -8.33 3.47 -6.33
C GLY A 60 -6.96 4.14 -6.43
N ALA A 61 -5.92 3.58 -5.79
CA ALA A 61 -4.54 4.02 -5.90
C ALA A 61 -3.83 3.54 -7.18
N ALA A 62 -4.32 2.47 -7.82
CA ALA A 62 -3.67 1.82 -8.96
C ALA A 62 -3.39 2.77 -10.14
N ALA A 63 -4.27 3.76 -10.36
CA ALA A 63 -4.08 4.76 -11.41
C ALA A 63 -2.99 5.80 -11.11
N SER A 64 -2.49 5.85 -9.87
CA SER A 64 -1.47 6.81 -9.42
C SER A 64 -0.06 6.22 -9.39
N VAL A 65 0.07 4.88 -9.34
CA VAL A 65 1.36 4.20 -9.38
C VAL A 65 1.66 3.69 -10.79
N ASP A 66 2.94 3.53 -11.12
CA ASP A 66 3.38 2.84 -12.34
C ASP A 66 3.16 1.33 -12.19
N TRP A 67 3.47 0.78 -11.02
CA TRP A 67 3.14 -0.59 -10.64
C TRP A 67 3.22 -0.77 -9.12
N PHE A 68 2.56 -1.83 -8.64
CA PHE A 68 2.74 -2.32 -7.28
C PHE A 68 3.81 -3.42 -7.24
N LEU A 69 4.45 -3.57 -6.09
CA LEU A 69 5.39 -4.63 -5.75
C LEU A 69 4.79 -5.45 -4.59
N PRO A 70 3.92 -6.45 -4.87
CA PRO A 70 3.35 -7.28 -3.82
C PRO A 70 4.44 -8.05 -3.08
N MET A 71 4.47 -7.94 -1.76
CA MET A 71 5.43 -8.63 -0.89
C MET A 71 5.00 -10.09 -0.68
N THR A 72 5.10 -10.92 -1.72
CA THR A 72 4.68 -12.33 -1.72
C THR A 72 5.73 -13.24 -1.06
N TYR A 73 6.14 -12.85 0.13
CA TYR A 73 7.07 -13.53 1.01
C TYR A 73 6.63 -13.27 2.46
N ASP A 74 7.37 -13.80 3.44
CA ASP A 74 7.07 -13.65 4.87
C ASP A 74 5.66 -14.10 5.32
N PHE A 75 5.03 -15.01 4.56
CA PHE A 75 3.77 -15.63 4.96
C PHE A 75 3.90 -16.47 6.25
N TYR A 76 5.08 -17.06 6.49
CA TYR A 76 5.40 -17.88 7.66
C TYR A 76 6.87 -17.71 8.06
N GLY A 77 7.17 -17.90 9.33
CA GLY A 77 8.52 -17.83 9.88
C GLY A 77 8.57 -18.12 11.38
N ALA A 78 9.69 -17.82 12.03
CA ALA A 78 9.98 -18.21 13.42
C ALA A 78 9.58 -17.16 14.48
N TRP A 79 8.68 -16.25 14.12
CA TRP A 79 8.03 -15.32 15.03
C TRP A 79 6.88 -15.97 15.81
#